data_AF-A0A1Q3BRJ0-F1
#
_entry.id   AF-A0A1Q3BRJ0-F1
#
_cell.length_a   1.000
_cell.length_b   1.000
_cell.length_c   1.000
_cell.angle_alpha   90.00
_cell.angle_beta   90.00
_cell.angle_gamma   90.00
#
_symmetry.space_group_name_H-M   'P 1'
#
loop_
_entity.id
_entity.type
_entity.pdbx_description
1 polymer ?
#
loop_
_entity_poly.entity_id
_entity_poly.type
_entity_poly.pdbx_seq_one_letter_code
_entity_poly.pdbx_strand_id
1 'polypeptide(L)'
;MKRILLDSGSSTDILYKHAFDQLRIPTDQLKPVKTPLVCFAGETIHPLGSINLSVVTGTAPRQTQVEMTFLVVDTPSPYNAIVGRPGLNLLEAIVSTRHLLMKFPTRFGVGEVRGDQEVARRCYKTAISDKGKGKVLSIANVELRGDVEPERPQPVEDVLQVPIEEGNEERVLQVGSQLGEAEKEELITFLRDNKDVFAWSA
;
A
#
# COMPACT_ATOMS: atom_id res chain seq x y z
N MET A 1 10.59 -17.09 -14.10
CA MET A 1 10.22 -15.69 -14.39
C MET A 1 10.63 -14.80 -13.22
N LYS A 2 11.04 -13.54 -13.43
CA LYS A 2 11.41 -12.57 -12.37
C LYS A 2 10.52 -11.31 -12.47
N ARG A 3 10.56 -10.39 -11.50
CA ARG A 3 9.79 -9.11 -11.48
C ARG A 3 8.27 -9.31 -11.61
N ILE A 4 7.68 -9.97 -10.62
CA ILE A 4 6.24 -10.16 -10.51
C ILE A 4 5.73 -9.20 -9.45
N LEU A 5 4.73 -8.39 -9.78
CA LEU A 5 4.07 -7.50 -8.83
C LEU A 5 2.91 -8.25 -8.18
N LEU A 6 2.82 -8.18 -6.84
CA LEU A 6 1.65 -8.65 -6.10
C LEU A 6 0.75 -7.45 -5.83
N ASP A 7 -0.44 -7.43 -6.42
CA ASP A 7 -1.32 -6.26 -6.40
C ASP A 7 -2.74 -6.65 -5.96
N SER A 8 -3.05 -6.44 -4.69
CA SER A 8 -4.39 -6.66 -4.15
C SER A 8 -5.45 -5.68 -4.69
N GLY A 9 -5.02 -4.60 -5.36
CA GLY A 9 -5.92 -3.67 -6.06
C GLY A 9 -6.35 -4.19 -7.43
N SER A 10 -5.58 -5.09 -8.05
CA SER A 10 -5.92 -5.63 -9.37
C SER A 10 -7.06 -6.65 -9.28
N SER A 11 -8.05 -6.50 -10.16
CA SER A 11 -9.16 -7.46 -10.33
C SER A 11 -8.81 -8.67 -11.18
N THR A 12 -7.64 -8.68 -11.81
CA THR A 12 -7.20 -9.72 -12.75
C THR A 12 -5.71 -9.99 -12.62
N ASP A 13 -5.28 -11.18 -12.99
CA ASP A 13 -3.86 -11.49 -13.15
C ASP A 13 -3.43 -11.08 -14.57
N ILE A 14 -2.31 -10.38 -14.69
CA ILE A 14 -1.81 -9.83 -15.96
C ILE A 14 -0.48 -10.46 -16.29
N LEU A 15 -0.32 -10.89 -17.53
CA LEU A 15 0.95 -11.31 -18.11
C LEU A 15 1.32 -10.34 -19.23
N TYR A 16 2.46 -9.69 -19.14
CA TYR A 16 2.88 -8.77 -20.20
C TYR A 16 3.41 -9.54 -21.40
N LYS A 17 3.12 -9.06 -22.61
CA LYS A 17 3.45 -9.72 -23.87
C LYS A 17 4.93 -10.11 -23.96
N HIS A 18 5.85 -9.21 -23.58
CA HIS A 18 7.29 -9.51 -23.63
C HIS A 18 7.68 -10.70 -22.76
N ALA A 19 6.92 -10.96 -21.69
CA ALA A 19 7.14 -12.09 -20.79
C ALA A 19 6.43 -13.35 -21.31
N PHE A 20 5.24 -13.21 -21.90
CA PHE A 20 4.57 -14.29 -22.63
C PHE A 20 5.45 -14.83 -23.77
N ASP A 21 6.03 -13.95 -24.59
CA ASP A 21 6.92 -14.33 -25.69
C ASP A 21 8.15 -15.13 -25.20
N GLN A 22 8.67 -14.81 -24.00
CA GLN A 22 9.77 -15.54 -23.36
C GLN A 22 9.38 -16.94 -22.90
N LEU A 23 8.09 -17.20 -22.62
CA LEU A 23 7.59 -18.54 -22.32
C LEU A 23 7.53 -19.42 -23.58
N ARG A 24 7.68 -18.83 -24.78
CA ARG A 24 7.63 -19.52 -26.08
C ARG A 24 6.33 -20.30 -26.27
N ILE A 25 5.24 -19.80 -25.69
CA ILE A 25 3.91 -20.35 -25.88
C ILE A 25 3.35 -19.82 -27.20
N PRO A 26 2.86 -20.68 -28.09
CA PRO A 26 2.20 -20.27 -29.32
C PRO A 26 0.99 -19.35 -29.06
N THR A 27 0.86 -18.28 -29.83
CA THR A 27 -0.21 -17.26 -29.66
C THR A 27 -1.61 -17.82 -29.92
N ASP A 28 -1.73 -18.89 -30.70
CA ASP A 28 -2.99 -19.60 -30.98
C ASP A 28 -3.58 -20.30 -29.73
N GLN A 29 -2.80 -20.49 -28.67
CA GLN A 29 -3.30 -20.98 -27.38
C GLN A 29 -4.01 -19.90 -26.57
N LEU A 30 -3.92 -18.62 -26.96
CA LEU A 30 -4.65 -17.55 -26.29
C LEU A 30 -6.15 -17.67 -26.58
N LYS A 31 -6.95 -17.70 -25.51
CA LYS A 31 -8.40 -17.67 -25.61
C LYS A 31 -8.85 -16.22 -25.89
N PRO A 32 -9.71 -15.97 -26.88
CA PRO A 32 -10.19 -14.62 -27.17
C PRO A 32 -10.92 -14.01 -25.96
N VAL A 33 -10.61 -12.74 -25.66
CA VAL A 33 -11.28 -11.95 -24.62
C VAL A 33 -11.82 -10.68 -25.26
N LYS A 34 -13.13 -10.43 -25.11
CA LYS A 34 -13.81 -9.25 -25.68
C LYS A 34 -13.87 -8.07 -24.71
N THR A 35 -13.69 -8.33 -23.42
CA THR A 35 -13.82 -7.32 -22.38
C THR A 35 -12.50 -6.57 -22.24
N PRO A 36 -12.49 -5.24 -22.42
CA PRO A 36 -11.29 -4.46 -22.18
C PRO A 36 -11.02 -4.30 -20.68
N LEU A 37 -9.76 -4.05 -20.33
CA LEU A 37 -9.35 -3.66 -19.00
C LEU A 37 -9.41 -2.14 -18.88
N VAL A 38 -10.11 -1.68 -17.85
CA VAL A 38 -10.17 -0.26 -17.50
C VAL A 38 -9.26 -0.02 -16.30
N CYS A 39 -8.16 0.69 -16.53
CA CYS A 39 -7.22 1.05 -15.48
C CYS A 39 -7.76 2.20 -14.63
N PHE A 40 -7.15 2.40 -13.46
CA PHE A 40 -7.51 3.49 -12.55
C PHE A 40 -7.48 4.87 -13.23
N ALA A 41 -6.58 5.08 -14.19
CA ALA A 41 -6.45 6.32 -14.93
C ALA A 41 -7.54 6.54 -16.03
N GLY A 42 -8.52 5.63 -16.14
CA GLY A 42 -9.50 5.60 -17.24
C GLY A 42 -8.91 5.07 -18.56
N GLU A 43 -7.63 4.70 -18.57
CA GLU A 43 -6.98 4.06 -19.71
C GLU A 43 -7.65 2.72 -19.99
N THR A 44 -8.00 2.49 -21.25
CA THR A 44 -8.64 1.24 -21.69
C THR A 44 -7.61 0.41 -22.45
N ILE A 45 -7.31 -0.79 -21.96
CA ILE A 45 -6.37 -1.73 -22.55
C ILE A 45 -7.13 -2.94 -23.08
N HIS A 46 -6.94 -3.31 -24.34
CA HIS A 46 -7.51 -4.52 -24.91
C HIS A 46 -6.49 -5.67 -24.76
N PRO A 47 -6.80 -6.73 -23.98
CA PRO A 47 -5.93 -7.89 -23.91
C PRO A 47 -5.83 -8.60 -25.27
N LEU A 48 -4.67 -9.20 -25.54
CA LEU A 48 -4.49 -10.10 -26.69
C LEU A 48 -5.33 -11.38 -26.53
N GLY A 49 -5.58 -11.78 -25.29
CA GLY A 49 -6.39 -12.93 -24.92
C GLY A 49 -6.12 -13.34 -23.47
N SER A 50 -6.68 -14.49 -23.08
CA SER A 50 -6.40 -15.11 -21.79
C SER A 50 -5.68 -16.45 -21.95
N ILE A 51 -4.90 -16.81 -20.94
CA ILE A 51 -4.20 -18.09 -20.88
C ILE A 51 -4.21 -18.65 -19.47
N ASN A 52 -4.37 -19.96 -19.35
CA ASN A 52 -4.22 -20.67 -18.08
C ASN A 52 -2.78 -21.17 -17.98
N LEU A 53 -2.10 -20.84 -16.88
CA LEU A 53 -0.73 -21.24 -16.62
C LEU A 53 -0.62 -21.91 -15.26
N SER A 54 0.16 -22.99 -15.22
CA SER A 54 0.57 -23.63 -13.97
C SER A 54 1.64 -22.79 -13.27
N VAL A 55 1.31 -22.24 -12.12
CA VAL A 55 2.19 -21.37 -11.33
C VAL A 55 2.66 -22.12 -10.10
N VAL A 56 3.96 -22.34 -10.00
CA VAL A 56 4.62 -22.85 -8.79
C VAL A 56 5.12 -21.68 -7.96
N THR A 57 4.69 -21.61 -6.70
CA THR A 57 5.01 -20.53 -5.77
C THR A 57 5.76 -21.09 -4.57
N GLY A 58 6.86 -20.43 -4.20
CA GLY A 58 7.72 -20.84 -3.09
C GLY A 58 8.92 -21.68 -3.53
N THR A 59 9.55 -22.30 -2.55
CA THR A 59 10.70 -23.19 -2.74
C THR A 59 10.49 -24.48 -1.97
N ALA A 60 10.89 -25.61 -2.55
CA ALA A 60 10.81 -26.90 -1.86
C ALA A 60 11.48 -26.86 -0.47
N PRO A 61 10.90 -27.49 0.57
CA PRO A 61 9.66 -28.28 0.51
C PRO A 61 8.38 -27.43 0.55
N ARG A 62 8.44 -26.16 0.93
CA ARG A 62 7.27 -25.28 1.13
C ARG A 62 6.90 -24.51 -0.13
N GLN A 63 6.45 -25.27 -1.13
CA GLN A 63 5.91 -24.73 -2.38
C GLN A 63 4.48 -25.22 -2.62
N THR A 64 3.71 -24.45 -3.38
CA THR A 64 2.38 -24.82 -3.89
C THR A 64 2.35 -24.64 -5.40
N GLN A 65 1.45 -25.36 -6.08
CA GLN A 65 1.21 -25.24 -7.51
C GLN A 65 -0.28 -25.01 -7.74
N VAL A 66 -0.61 -23.95 -8.49
CA VAL A 66 -1.99 -23.58 -8.80
C VAL A 66 -2.11 -23.21 -10.27
N GLU A 67 -3.27 -23.50 -10.87
CA GLU A 67 -3.60 -23.03 -12.22
C GLU A 67 -4.16 -21.61 -12.12
N MET A 68 -3.48 -20.64 -12.74
CA MET A 68 -3.88 -19.24 -12.77
C MET A 68 -4.24 -18.79 -14.18
N THR A 69 -5.29 -17.99 -14.30
CA THR A 69 -5.72 -17.39 -15.58
C THR A 69 -5.15 -15.99 -15.70
N PHE A 70 -4.25 -15.77 -16.65
CA PHE A 70 -3.69 -14.47 -16.96
C PHE A 70 -4.35 -13.84 -18.17
N LEU A 71 -4.60 -12.54 -18.12
CA LEU A 71 -4.83 -11.72 -19.31
C LEU A 71 -3.49 -11.27 -19.88
N VAL A 72 -3.28 -11.54 -21.17
CA VAL A 72 -2.06 -11.13 -21.86
C VAL A 72 -2.25 -9.74 -22.43
N VAL A 73 -1.42 -8.79 -22.02
CA VAL A 73 -1.50 -7.38 -22.47
C VAL A 73 -0.23 -6.94 -23.16
N ASP A 74 -0.37 -6.20 -24.24
CA ASP A 74 0.76 -5.62 -24.99
C ASP A 74 0.96 -4.15 -24.62
N THR A 75 1.44 -3.93 -23.41
CA THR A 75 1.81 -2.59 -22.93
C THR A 75 3.20 -2.62 -22.30
N PRO A 76 3.98 -1.53 -22.46
CA PRO A 76 5.28 -1.41 -21.78
C PRO A 76 5.12 -1.53 -20.26
N SER A 77 5.95 -2.35 -19.62
CA SER A 77 5.97 -2.48 -18.17
C SER A 77 7.32 -2.97 -17.67
N PRO A 78 7.79 -2.47 -16.50
CA PRO A 78 8.98 -3.03 -15.85
C PRO A 78 8.74 -4.41 -15.23
N TYR A 79 7.47 -4.79 -15.05
CA TYR A 79 7.07 -6.08 -14.51
C TYR A 79 6.83 -7.09 -15.62
N ASN A 80 7.06 -8.37 -15.34
CA ASN A 80 6.72 -9.45 -16.26
C ASN A 80 5.26 -9.89 -16.10
N ALA A 81 4.74 -9.81 -14.88
CA ALA A 81 3.37 -10.15 -14.56
C ALA A 81 2.89 -9.37 -13.33
N ILE A 82 1.57 -9.25 -13.21
CA ILE A 82 0.86 -8.83 -12.00
C ILE A 82 0.03 -10.02 -11.53
N VAL A 83 0.20 -10.43 -10.28
CA VAL A 83 -0.71 -11.35 -9.60
C VAL A 83 -1.68 -10.51 -8.81
N GLY A 84 -2.91 -10.46 -9.31
CA GLY A 84 -4.02 -9.72 -8.73
C GLY A 84 -4.75 -10.51 -7.65
N ARG A 85 -5.92 -10.03 -7.27
CA ARG A 85 -6.79 -10.73 -6.30
C ARG A 85 -7.11 -12.17 -6.70
N PRO A 86 -7.42 -12.53 -7.97
CA PRO A 86 -7.74 -13.92 -8.31
C PRO A 86 -6.58 -14.88 -8.01
N GLY A 87 -5.37 -14.60 -8.49
CA GLY A 87 -4.19 -15.43 -8.19
C GLY A 87 -3.80 -15.42 -6.72
N LEU A 88 -3.90 -14.28 -6.03
CA LEU A 88 -3.63 -14.21 -4.58
C LEU A 88 -4.62 -15.05 -3.76
N ASN A 89 -5.90 -15.04 -4.14
CA ASN A 89 -6.94 -15.84 -3.48
C ASN A 89 -6.74 -17.34 -3.76
N LEU A 90 -6.38 -17.73 -4.98
CA LEU A 90 -6.05 -19.12 -5.31
C LEU A 90 -4.87 -19.66 -4.48
N LEU A 91 -3.91 -18.78 -4.15
CA LEU A 91 -2.78 -19.12 -3.28
C LEU A 91 -3.10 -19.05 -1.79
N GLU A 92 -4.29 -18.59 -1.40
CA GLU A 92 -4.61 -18.24 0.00
C GLU A 92 -3.52 -17.32 0.61
N ALA A 93 -3.03 -16.39 -0.19
CA ALA A 93 -1.85 -15.62 0.12
C ALA A 93 -2.13 -14.43 1.04
N ILE A 94 -1.26 -14.23 2.02
CA ILE A 94 -1.18 -13.00 2.83
C ILE A 94 0.04 -12.22 2.38
N VAL A 95 -0.18 -11.00 1.89
CA VAL A 95 0.88 -10.12 1.36
C VAL A 95 1.14 -8.99 2.35
N SER A 96 2.41 -8.84 2.75
CA SER A 96 2.91 -7.69 3.49
C SER A 96 3.74 -6.81 2.57
N THR A 97 3.16 -5.70 2.12
CA THR A 97 3.86 -4.70 1.30
C THR A 97 5.04 -4.08 2.05
N ARG A 98 4.87 -3.81 3.35
CA ARG A 98 5.93 -3.28 4.23
C ARG A 98 7.20 -4.14 4.23
N HIS A 99 7.04 -5.46 4.29
CA HIS A 99 8.15 -6.39 4.39
C HIS A 99 8.55 -7.02 3.04
N LEU A 100 7.85 -6.64 1.95
CA LEU A 100 7.89 -7.31 0.65
C LEU A 100 7.84 -8.83 0.81
N LEU A 101 6.88 -9.32 1.59
CA LEU A 101 6.78 -10.73 1.93
C LEU A 101 5.38 -11.23 1.63
N MET A 102 5.30 -12.35 0.93
CA MET A 102 4.06 -13.11 0.75
C MET A 102 4.17 -14.42 1.51
N LYS A 103 3.14 -14.76 2.27
CA LYS A 103 2.97 -16.06 2.92
C LYS A 103 1.78 -16.79 2.34
N PHE A 104 1.83 -18.11 2.29
CA PHE A 104 0.75 -18.96 1.77
C PHE A 104 0.82 -20.34 2.43
N PRO A 105 -0.31 -21.04 2.59
CA PRO A 105 -0.32 -22.38 3.13
C PRO A 105 0.28 -23.40 2.16
N THR A 106 0.93 -24.42 2.71
CA THR A 106 1.39 -25.61 1.97
C THR A 106 1.20 -26.85 2.85
N ARG A 107 1.24 -28.04 2.23
CA ARG A 107 1.21 -29.32 2.97
C ARG A 107 2.37 -29.51 3.96
N PHE A 108 3.43 -28.71 3.85
CA PHE A 108 4.62 -28.76 4.72
C PHE A 108 4.76 -27.50 5.62
N GLY A 109 3.64 -26.82 5.90
CA GLY A 109 3.57 -25.60 6.69
C GLY A 109 3.49 -24.34 5.82
N VAL A 110 3.82 -23.18 6.40
CA VAL A 110 3.69 -21.89 5.71
C VAL A 110 4.88 -21.65 4.78
N GLY A 111 4.58 -21.52 3.48
CA GLY A 111 5.52 -21.08 2.47
C GLY A 111 5.68 -19.56 2.49
N GLU A 112 6.87 -19.09 2.12
CA GLU A 112 7.21 -17.67 2.09
C GLU A 112 7.90 -17.32 0.78
N VAL A 113 7.50 -16.21 0.16
CA VAL A 113 8.23 -15.58 -0.96
C VAL A 113 8.60 -14.17 -0.54
N ARG A 114 9.90 -13.89 -0.52
CA ARG A 114 10.44 -12.56 -0.22
C ARG A 114 10.79 -11.83 -1.51
N GLY A 115 10.32 -10.60 -1.64
CA GLY A 115 10.68 -9.68 -2.69
C GLY A 115 12.08 -9.09 -2.48
N ASP A 116 12.73 -8.78 -3.60
CA ASP A 116 14.00 -8.06 -3.62
C ASP A 116 13.73 -6.56 -3.58
N GLN A 117 14.22 -5.89 -2.54
CA GLN A 117 13.93 -4.47 -2.30
C GLN A 117 14.59 -3.55 -3.33
N GLU A 118 15.76 -3.89 -3.84
CA GLU A 118 16.46 -3.09 -4.85
C GLU A 118 15.77 -3.22 -6.21
N VAL A 119 15.41 -4.44 -6.59
CA VAL A 119 14.64 -4.69 -7.81
C VAL A 119 13.27 -4.02 -7.73
N ALA A 120 12.57 -4.14 -6.60
CA ALA A 120 11.28 -3.49 -6.39
C ALA A 120 11.37 -1.96 -6.54
N ARG A 121 12.36 -1.32 -5.90
CA ARG A 121 12.59 0.12 -6.02
C ARG A 121 12.91 0.54 -7.45
N ARG A 122 13.72 -0.24 -8.16
CA ARG A 122 14.05 0.03 -9.57
C ARG A 122 12.83 -0.10 -10.46
N CYS A 123 12.04 -1.15 -10.32
CA CYS A 123 10.78 -1.30 -11.07
C CYS A 123 9.83 -0.14 -10.80
N TYR A 124 9.71 0.28 -9.53
CA TYR A 124 8.90 1.44 -9.16
C TYR A 124 9.37 2.72 -9.87
N LYS A 125 10.67 3.03 -9.80
CA LYS A 125 11.26 4.19 -10.49
C LYS A 125 11.00 4.14 -12.01
N THR A 126 11.21 2.99 -12.64
CA THR A 126 10.94 2.86 -14.08
C THR A 126 9.46 3.06 -14.40
N ALA A 127 8.54 2.48 -13.62
CA ALA A 127 7.10 2.63 -13.85
C ALA A 127 6.62 4.08 -13.77
N ILE A 128 7.21 4.90 -12.89
CA ILE A 128 6.85 6.32 -12.75
C ILE A 128 7.57 7.21 -13.78
N SER A 129 8.78 6.86 -14.21
CA SER A 129 9.57 7.66 -15.16
C SER A 129 9.12 7.48 -16.62
N ASP A 130 8.59 6.31 -16.97
CA ASP A 130 8.14 5.99 -18.35
C ASP A 130 6.82 6.69 -18.72
N LYS A 131 6.08 7.19 -17.72
CA LYS A 131 4.95 8.10 -17.93
C LYS A 131 5.46 9.51 -18.23
N GLY A 132 5.99 9.72 -19.42
CA GLY A 132 6.35 11.06 -19.89
C GLY A 132 5.15 11.99 -19.83
N LYS A 133 5.17 12.99 -18.92
CA LYS A 133 4.33 14.22 -18.82
C LYS A 133 2.82 14.15 -19.18
N GLY A 134 2.23 12.98 -19.35
CA GLY A 134 0.92 12.78 -19.95
C GLY A 134 -0.02 12.05 -18.99
N LYS A 135 -1.01 12.79 -18.48
CA LYS A 135 -2.11 12.33 -17.63
C LYS A 135 -1.66 11.54 -16.39
N VAL A 136 -0.97 12.24 -15.50
CA VAL A 136 -1.29 12.09 -14.08
C VAL A 136 -2.78 12.44 -14.00
N LEU A 137 -3.66 11.47 -13.70
CA LEU A 137 -4.94 11.86 -13.11
C LEU A 137 -4.55 12.54 -11.81
N SER A 138 -4.59 13.87 -11.81
CA SER A 138 -4.79 14.59 -10.56
C SER A 138 -6.02 13.94 -9.96
N ILE A 139 -5.85 13.23 -8.83
CA ILE A 139 -6.99 13.08 -7.96
C ILE A 139 -7.33 14.54 -7.65
N ALA A 140 -8.42 15.05 -8.22
CA ALA A 140 -8.78 16.46 -8.12
C ALA A 140 -8.98 16.91 -6.66
N ASN A 141 -8.96 15.94 -5.73
CA ASN A 141 -9.09 16.11 -4.29
C ASN A 141 -7.92 15.51 -3.48
N VAL A 142 -6.76 15.24 -4.09
CA VAL A 142 -5.52 15.14 -3.30
C VAL A 142 -4.76 16.43 -3.52
N GLU A 143 -5.15 17.42 -2.73
CA GLU A 143 -4.18 18.42 -2.30
C GLU A 143 -3.05 17.62 -1.63
N LEU A 144 -1.96 17.43 -2.36
CA LEU A 144 -0.67 17.20 -1.73
C LEU A 144 -0.40 18.50 -0.97
N ARG A 145 -0.96 18.60 0.25
CA ARG A 145 -0.57 19.58 1.25
C ARG A 145 0.91 19.32 1.48
N GLY A 146 1.76 19.99 0.71
CA GLY A 146 3.20 19.97 0.92
C GLY A 146 3.45 20.40 2.35
N ASP A 147 4.15 19.57 3.12
CA ASP A 147 4.51 19.78 4.53
C ASP A 147 3.57 20.72 5.28
N VAL A 148 2.26 20.47 5.22
CA VAL A 148 1.37 21.11 6.18
C VAL A 148 1.52 20.26 7.41
N GLU A 149 2.19 20.80 8.43
CA GLU A 149 2.06 20.28 9.78
C GLU A 149 0.59 19.93 9.99
N PRO A 150 0.26 18.72 10.44
CA PRO A 150 -1.13 18.36 10.68
C PRO A 150 -1.73 19.46 11.55
N GLU A 151 -2.69 20.22 11.01
CA GLU A 151 -3.41 21.23 11.78
C GLU A 151 -3.97 20.50 12.99
N ARG A 152 -3.35 20.72 14.16
CA ARG A 152 -3.85 20.15 15.41
C ARG A 152 -5.28 20.68 15.55
N PRO A 153 -6.26 19.81 15.85
CA PRO A 153 -7.61 20.27 16.14
C PRO A 153 -7.53 21.40 17.16
N GLN A 154 -8.01 22.58 16.79
CA GLN A 154 -8.09 23.67 17.75
C GLN A 154 -9.20 23.33 18.76
N PRO A 155 -8.99 23.65 20.06
CA PRO A 155 -10.05 23.51 21.04
C PRO A 155 -11.34 24.17 20.55
N VAL A 156 -12.48 23.49 20.73
CA VAL A 156 -13.81 24.01 20.37
C VAL A 156 -14.22 25.15 21.32
N GLU A 157 -13.56 25.23 22.47
CA GLU A 157 -13.78 26.21 23.53
C GLU A 157 -12.51 27.01 23.83
N ASP A 158 -12.68 28.20 24.40
CA ASP A 158 -11.54 28.99 24.91
C ASP A 158 -10.81 28.19 26.00
N VAL A 159 -9.49 28.35 26.05
CA VAL A 159 -8.62 27.65 27.01
C VAL A 159 -7.92 28.63 27.93
N LEU A 160 -7.75 28.23 29.19
CA LEU A 160 -6.98 28.93 30.20
C LEU A 160 -5.59 28.33 30.28
N GLN A 161 -4.57 29.18 30.33
CA GLN A 161 -3.20 28.76 30.56
C GLN A 161 -2.96 28.56 32.05
N VAL A 162 -2.52 27.36 32.41
CA VAL A 162 -2.24 26.99 33.80
C VAL A 162 -0.75 26.68 33.94
N PRO A 163 0.00 27.44 34.76
CA PRO A 163 1.39 27.13 35.07
C PRO A 163 1.47 25.88 35.95
N ILE A 164 2.35 24.97 35.56
CA ILE A 164 2.60 23.70 36.26
C ILE A 164 3.61 23.85 37.41
N GLU A 165 4.48 24.86 37.33
CA GLU A 165 5.43 25.18 38.39
C GLU A 165 5.29 26.66 38.77
N GLU A 166 5.26 26.97 40.08
CA GLU A 166 5.24 28.34 40.57
C GLU A 166 6.52 29.08 40.11
N GLY A 167 6.34 30.18 39.38
CA GLY A 167 7.44 31.00 38.87
C GLY A 167 8.01 30.58 37.52
N ASN A 168 7.45 29.55 36.85
CA ASN A 168 7.87 29.14 35.51
C ASN A 168 6.77 29.37 34.47
N GLU A 169 6.90 30.43 33.68
CA GLU A 169 5.95 30.81 32.63
C GLU A 169 6.11 29.99 31.33
N GLU A 170 7.20 29.21 31.20
CA GLU A 170 7.46 28.40 30.00
C GLU A 170 6.75 27.04 30.05
N ARG A 171 6.39 26.56 31.24
CA ARG A 171 5.74 25.25 31.46
C ARG A 171 4.26 25.41 31.79
N VAL A 172 3.49 25.74 30.76
CA VAL A 172 2.03 25.95 30.85
C VAL A 172 1.26 24.83 30.14
N LEU A 173 0.13 24.44 30.73
CA LEU A 173 -0.87 23.56 30.10
C LEU A 173 -2.14 24.36 29.80
N GLN A 174 -2.89 23.92 28.78
CA GLN A 174 -4.17 24.51 28.40
C GLN A 174 -5.32 23.68 28.98
N VAL A 175 -6.20 24.32 29.74
CA VAL A 175 -7.39 23.71 30.35
C VAL A 175 -8.63 24.42 29.81
N GLY A 176 -9.69 23.68 29.49
CA GLY A 176 -10.95 24.22 28.98
C GLY A 176 -11.56 25.28 29.91
N SER A 177 -12.02 26.40 29.34
CA SER A 177 -12.63 27.50 30.11
C SER A 177 -14.03 27.19 30.65
N GLN A 178 -14.74 26.22 30.06
CA GLN A 178 -16.10 25.87 30.45
C GLN A 178 -16.18 24.78 31.52
N LEU A 179 -15.03 24.28 32.00
CA LEU A 179 -14.97 23.36 33.14
C LEU A 179 -15.57 24.01 34.39
N GLY A 180 -16.37 23.26 35.15
CA GLY A 180 -16.86 23.73 36.44
C GLY A 180 -15.70 24.00 37.40
N GLU A 181 -15.80 25.01 38.26
CA GLU A 181 -14.69 25.44 39.14
C GLU A 181 -14.10 24.29 39.97
N ALA A 182 -14.94 23.39 40.50
CA ALA A 182 -14.49 22.23 41.26
C ALA A 182 -13.69 21.22 40.40
N GLU A 183 -14.17 20.93 39.18
CA GLU A 183 -13.51 19.99 38.25
C GLU A 183 -12.20 20.58 37.74
N LYS A 184 -12.17 21.90 37.54
CA LYS A 184 -10.99 22.65 37.13
C LYS A 184 -9.92 22.60 38.22
N GLU A 185 -10.25 22.83 39.48
CA GLU A 185 -9.29 22.70 40.59
C GLU A 185 -8.73 21.28 40.72
N GLU A 186 -9.59 20.27 40.62
CA GLU A 186 -9.19 18.86 40.67
C GLU A 186 -8.23 18.50 39.53
N LEU A 187 -8.58 18.92 38.31
CA LEU A 187 -7.75 18.69 37.12
C LEU A 187 -6.40 19.40 37.22
N ILE A 188 -6.37 20.68 37.64
CA ILE A 188 -5.13 21.42 37.80
C ILE A 188 -4.21 20.77 38.83
N THR A 189 -4.77 20.31 39.95
CA THR A 189 -4.02 19.60 40.99
C THR A 189 -3.43 18.30 40.44
N PHE A 190 -4.25 17.50 39.77
CA PHE A 190 -3.83 16.25 39.13
C PHE A 190 -2.68 16.48 38.11
N LEU A 191 -2.79 17.51 37.28
CA LEU A 191 -1.76 17.83 36.27
C LEU A 191 -0.43 18.25 36.91
N ARG A 192 -0.47 18.98 38.03
CA ARG A 192 0.73 19.38 38.78
C ARG A 192 1.41 18.20 39.45
N ASP A 193 0.64 17.27 39.99
CA ASP A 193 1.15 16.06 40.65
C ASP A 193 1.82 15.09 39.66
N ASN A 194 1.44 15.13 38.38
CA ASN A 194 1.95 14.25 37.31
C ASN A 194 2.82 15.00 36.28
N LYS A 195 3.52 16.05 36.71
CA LYS A 195 4.31 16.92 35.82
C LYS A 195 5.45 16.22 35.06
N ASP A 196 5.90 15.07 35.54
CA ASP A 196 6.96 14.24 34.99
C ASP A 196 6.52 13.42 33.75
N VAL A 197 5.22 13.26 33.53
CA VAL A 197 4.65 12.55 32.37
C VAL A 197 4.75 13.39 31.08
N PHE A 198 4.86 14.71 31.20
CA PHE A 198 4.87 15.62 30.05
C PHE A 198 6.26 15.77 29.45
N ALA A 199 6.35 15.62 28.13
CA ALA A 199 7.54 15.96 27.37
C ALA A 199 7.56 17.46 27.08
N TRP A 200 8.40 18.19 27.81
CA TRP A 200 8.63 19.62 27.59
C TRP A 200 9.56 19.81 26.39
N SER A 201 9.23 20.76 25.51
CA SER A 201 10.16 21.21 24.46
C SER A 201 11.42 21.80 25.10
N ALA A 202 12.59 21.39 24.59
CA ALA A 202 13.89 21.90 25.00
C ALA A 202 14.21 23.25 24.37
#